data_AF-A0A2I4B4B2-F1
#
_entry.id   AF-A0A2I4B4B2-F1
#
_cell.length_a   1.000
_cell.length_b   1.000
_cell.length_c   1.000
_cell.angle_alpha   90.00
_cell.angle_beta   90.00
_cell.angle_gamma   90.00
#
_symmetry.space_group_name_H-M   'P 1'
#
loop_
_entity.id
_entity.type
_entity.pdbx_description
1 polymer ?
#
loop_
_entity_poly.entity_id
_entity_poly.type
_entity_poly.pdbx_seq_one_letter_code
_entity_poly.pdbx_strand_id
1 'polypeptide(L)'
;MSQLLGRQDCIKSLRKDLADIQGAILDVFSRTGPVRLTSWKYPDKLSCNLDLGALLEEYDFVDGEEAFNQHSHIVLLELVIDSVSAYAEQQRGRHRGDPSQQKGCLSVGLVVRNYWIQSLLRNTGDALIELFQSEGLPSSLQPLSAAMGDAVDVGHMTSGDATQWANEQLRDMRRLAKHLYDVRGTVQPLKERLTAAETERDRFRSLLDRAQKEFKGKLEKHQANIVQLEFSLQKAQRSAKEKEQRLQDEQQQLKKENLSLEKSINQLMEKVALQQDALQELETEKTELQNKVENLQREKETCCSLQQSIQQLQAQLSDSQLLLDKEKAKYLSACRQQESMQAKQKSLLSRVSFLDEECEELQRQLGEKEEEQTSLRNQLQQVSDEKEQQQAQLTQQQKSCEKLKQEKQTTETQVEELRKRVADLMERVQAFRERERLLVAFPELNNWARAQPQSTGNVILDMEQQLQANSIRINLLEQENMTLHKSLATLRQRSTKCNVPGCSSVPLCISSMLNCL
;
A
#
# COMPACT_ATOMS: atom_id res chain seq x y z
N MET A 1 -7.24 -91.97 -117.69
CA MET A 1 -8.50 -91.97 -118.49
C MET A 1 -9.72 -92.45 -117.70
N SER A 2 -9.57 -93.16 -116.56
CA SER A 2 -10.71 -93.64 -115.75
C SER A 2 -11.68 -92.57 -115.25
N GLN A 3 -11.20 -91.34 -114.97
CA GLN A 3 -11.98 -90.23 -114.39
C GLN A 3 -13.12 -89.65 -115.28
N LEU A 4 -13.42 -90.27 -116.41
CA LEU A 4 -14.51 -89.88 -117.34
C LEU A 4 -15.62 -90.95 -117.48
N LEU A 5 -15.32 -92.20 -117.13
CA LEU A 5 -16.33 -93.28 -117.08
C LEU A 5 -17.34 -93.00 -115.97
N GLY A 6 -18.60 -93.38 -116.17
CA GLY A 6 -19.68 -93.19 -115.19
C GLY A 6 -20.16 -91.74 -114.98
N ARG A 7 -19.56 -90.73 -115.61
CA ARG A 7 -20.02 -89.34 -115.46
C ARG A 7 -21.43 -89.14 -116.03
N GLN A 8 -22.30 -88.46 -115.25
CA GLN A 8 -23.68 -88.16 -115.64
C GLN A 8 -23.78 -87.44 -116.98
N ASP A 9 -22.94 -86.42 -117.23
CA ASP A 9 -22.95 -85.64 -118.47
C ASP A 9 -22.68 -86.51 -119.70
N CYS A 10 -21.72 -87.43 -119.59
CA CYS A 10 -21.32 -88.34 -120.66
C CYS A 10 -22.39 -89.41 -120.90
N ILE A 11 -22.98 -89.97 -119.85
CA ILE A 11 -24.11 -90.91 -119.95
C ILE A 11 -25.30 -90.22 -120.64
N LYS A 12 -25.67 -89.00 -120.23
CA LYS A 12 -26.76 -88.23 -120.85
C LYS A 12 -26.49 -87.89 -122.31
N SER A 13 -25.25 -87.57 -122.70
CA SER A 13 -24.87 -87.42 -124.11
C SER A 13 -25.07 -88.74 -124.85
N LEU A 14 -24.41 -89.81 -124.41
CA LEU A 14 -24.46 -91.12 -125.08
C LEU A 14 -25.89 -91.63 -125.27
N ARG A 15 -26.78 -91.44 -124.29
CA ARG A 15 -28.20 -91.79 -124.40
C ARG A 15 -28.91 -91.04 -125.52
N LYS A 16 -28.65 -89.74 -125.65
CA LYS A 16 -29.18 -88.90 -126.74
C LYS A 16 -28.55 -89.27 -128.08
N ASP A 17 -27.23 -89.38 -128.14
CA ASP A 17 -26.47 -89.73 -129.34
C ASP A 17 -26.94 -91.09 -129.90
N LEU A 18 -27.21 -92.06 -129.02
CA LEU A 18 -27.76 -93.38 -129.37
C LEU A 18 -29.20 -93.29 -129.91
N ALA A 19 -30.06 -92.47 -129.32
CA ALA A 19 -31.42 -92.23 -129.80
C ALA A 19 -31.46 -91.48 -131.15
N ASP A 20 -30.59 -90.48 -131.33
CA ASP A 20 -30.43 -89.75 -132.60
C ASP A 20 -29.91 -90.70 -133.71
N ILE A 21 -28.94 -91.58 -133.39
CA ILE A 21 -28.46 -92.66 -134.28
C ILE A 21 -29.60 -93.65 -134.62
N GLN A 22 -30.40 -94.07 -133.64
CA GLN A 22 -31.54 -94.96 -133.88
C GLN A 22 -32.56 -94.32 -134.83
N GLY A 23 -32.89 -93.03 -134.63
CA GLY A 23 -33.77 -92.28 -135.51
C GLY A 23 -33.26 -92.22 -136.95
N ALA A 24 -31.96 -91.96 -137.14
CA ALA A 24 -31.33 -91.97 -138.46
C ALA A 24 -31.33 -93.37 -139.12
N ILE A 25 -31.06 -94.42 -138.35
CA ILE A 25 -31.10 -95.81 -138.85
C ILE A 25 -32.53 -96.22 -139.24
N LEU A 26 -33.54 -95.82 -138.47
CA LEU A 26 -34.95 -96.09 -138.78
C LEU A 26 -35.43 -95.34 -140.03
N ASP A 27 -35.02 -94.07 -140.24
CA ASP A 27 -35.28 -93.37 -141.50
C ASP A 27 -34.65 -94.09 -142.71
N VAL A 28 -33.39 -94.52 -142.58
CA VAL A 28 -32.73 -95.31 -143.64
C VAL A 28 -33.47 -96.63 -143.90
N PHE A 29 -33.81 -97.40 -142.86
CA PHE A 29 -34.54 -98.66 -143.01
C PHE A 29 -35.96 -98.49 -143.57
N SER A 30 -36.62 -97.36 -143.32
CA SER A 30 -37.91 -97.04 -143.97
C SER A 30 -37.80 -96.94 -145.50
N ARG A 31 -36.62 -96.62 -146.01
CA ARG A 31 -36.31 -96.44 -147.44
C ARG A 31 -35.59 -97.64 -148.07
N THR A 32 -34.83 -98.41 -147.28
CA THR A 32 -34.04 -99.57 -147.78
C THR A 32 -34.62 -100.94 -147.41
N GLY A 33 -35.59 -101.00 -146.50
CA GLY A 33 -36.01 -102.23 -145.83
C GLY A 33 -35.07 -102.62 -144.66
N PRO A 34 -35.54 -103.51 -143.76
CA PRO A 34 -34.82 -103.87 -142.54
C PRO A 34 -33.64 -104.83 -142.80
N VAL A 35 -32.47 -104.48 -142.24
CA VAL A 35 -31.23 -105.26 -142.35
C VAL A 35 -31.20 -106.41 -141.33
N ARG A 36 -30.87 -107.63 -141.77
CA ARG A 36 -30.82 -108.84 -140.92
C ARG A 36 -29.42 -109.12 -140.41
N LEU A 37 -28.92 -108.29 -139.50
CA LEU A 37 -27.66 -108.52 -138.77
C LEU A 37 -27.95 -108.77 -137.29
N THR A 38 -27.31 -109.80 -136.72
CA THR A 38 -27.30 -110.08 -135.28
C THR A 38 -26.55 -108.99 -134.53
N SER A 39 -27.04 -108.58 -133.36
CA SER A 39 -26.30 -107.68 -132.48
C SER A 39 -25.05 -108.37 -131.95
N TRP A 40 -23.91 -107.70 -131.98
CA TRP A 40 -22.68 -108.16 -131.33
C TRP A 40 -22.84 -108.18 -129.80
N LYS A 41 -23.60 -107.22 -129.24
CA LYS A 41 -23.86 -107.14 -127.79
C LYS A 41 -24.90 -108.16 -127.31
N TYR A 42 -25.92 -108.44 -128.13
CA TYR A 42 -26.97 -109.42 -127.84
C TYR A 42 -27.12 -110.42 -129.00
N PRO A 43 -26.25 -111.45 -129.11
CA PRO A 43 -26.19 -112.35 -130.29
C PRO A 43 -27.51 -113.04 -130.66
N ASP A 44 -28.36 -113.32 -129.67
CA ASP A 44 -29.68 -113.95 -129.85
C ASP A 44 -30.74 -113.00 -130.43
N LYS A 45 -30.40 -111.71 -130.65
CA LYS A 45 -31.28 -110.67 -131.20
C LYS A 45 -30.67 -110.07 -132.47
N LEU A 46 -31.52 -109.63 -133.40
CA LEU A 46 -31.08 -108.77 -134.49
C LEU A 46 -30.85 -107.35 -133.96
N SER A 47 -29.79 -106.67 -134.39
CA SER A 47 -29.46 -105.30 -133.96
C SER A 47 -30.60 -104.31 -134.27
N CYS A 48 -31.27 -104.50 -135.42
CA CYS A 48 -32.46 -103.75 -135.82
C CYS A 48 -33.74 -104.04 -135.00
N ASN A 49 -33.74 -105.11 -134.19
CA ASN A 49 -34.86 -105.53 -133.34
C ASN A 49 -34.55 -105.34 -131.84
N LEU A 50 -33.51 -104.58 -131.48
CA LEU A 50 -33.26 -104.20 -130.10
C LEU A 50 -34.30 -103.17 -129.65
N ASP A 51 -34.99 -103.44 -128.54
CA ASP A 51 -35.80 -102.44 -127.86
C ASP A 51 -34.88 -101.45 -127.15
N LEU A 52 -34.45 -100.44 -127.89
CA LEU A 52 -33.55 -99.41 -127.40
C LEU A 52 -34.25 -98.47 -126.40
N GLY A 53 -35.59 -98.42 -126.38
CA GLY A 53 -36.35 -97.70 -125.36
C GLY A 53 -36.16 -98.37 -124.00
N ALA A 54 -36.46 -99.66 -123.92
CA ALA A 54 -36.24 -100.45 -122.71
C ALA A 54 -34.77 -100.48 -122.27
N LEU A 55 -33.82 -100.65 -123.20
CA LEU A 55 -32.38 -100.63 -122.88
C LEU A 55 -31.90 -99.25 -122.40
N LEU A 56 -32.47 -98.15 -122.91
CA LEU A 56 -32.21 -96.82 -122.37
C LEU A 56 -32.87 -96.66 -121.00
N GLU A 57 -34.09 -97.14 -120.74
CA GLU A 57 -34.65 -97.10 -119.39
C GLU A 57 -33.84 -97.95 -118.37
N GLU A 58 -33.21 -99.05 -118.81
CA GLU A 58 -32.35 -99.92 -117.99
C GLU A 58 -30.99 -99.27 -117.63
N TYR A 59 -30.33 -98.59 -118.58
CA TYR A 59 -28.94 -98.07 -118.41
C TYR A 59 -28.85 -96.53 -118.28
N ASP A 60 -29.57 -95.93 -117.32
CA ASP A 60 -29.43 -94.50 -116.97
C ASP A 60 -28.37 -94.26 -115.86
N PHE A 61 -28.16 -93.00 -115.49
CA PHE A 61 -27.34 -92.58 -114.36
C PHE A 61 -28.12 -92.66 -113.05
N VAL A 62 -27.56 -93.35 -112.05
CA VAL A 62 -28.09 -93.47 -110.68
C VAL A 62 -27.13 -92.77 -109.72
N ASP A 63 -27.59 -91.81 -108.92
CA ASP A 63 -26.71 -91.08 -108.01
C ASP A 63 -26.17 -91.99 -106.88
N GLY A 64 -24.90 -91.81 -106.52
CA GLY A 64 -24.17 -92.66 -105.57
C GLY A 64 -23.63 -94.01 -106.12
N GLU A 65 -24.20 -94.59 -107.20
CA GLU A 65 -23.80 -95.91 -107.68
C GLU A 65 -22.70 -95.87 -108.76
N GLU A 66 -21.46 -95.50 -108.38
CA GLU A 66 -20.35 -95.33 -109.33
C GLU A 66 -20.09 -96.58 -110.20
N ALA A 67 -20.13 -97.78 -109.62
CA ALA A 67 -19.90 -99.03 -110.37
C ALA A 67 -21.01 -99.32 -111.41
N PHE A 68 -22.28 -99.04 -111.08
CA PHE A 68 -23.39 -99.16 -112.01
C PHE A 68 -23.27 -98.13 -113.13
N ASN A 69 -23.00 -96.87 -112.78
CA ASN A 69 -22.79 -95.80 -113.77
C ASN A 69 -21.65 -96.11 -114.74
N GLN A 70 -20.51 -96.64 -114.24
CA GLN A 70 -19.41 -97.09 -115.10
C GLN A 70 -19.85 -98.23 -116.03
N HIS A 71 -20.68 -99.17 -115.57
CA HIS A 71 -21.25 -100.24 -116.40
C HIS A 71 -22.20 -99.69 -117.47
N SER A 72 -23.19 -98.88 -117.11
CA SER A 72 -24.13 -98.23 -118.04
C SER A 72 -23.41 -97.42 -119.12
N HIS A 73 -22.38 -96.66 -118.75
CA HIS A 73 -21.54 -95.91 -119.69
C HIS A 73 -20.84 -96.84 -120.71
N ILE A 74 -20.35 -98.00 -120.29
CA ILE A 74 -19.72 -98.99 -121.19
C ILE A 74 -20.78 -99.63 -122.10
N VAL A 75 -21.92 -100.06 -121.57
CA VAL A 75 -22.99 -100.71 -122.37
C VAL A 75 -23.55 -99.75 -123.42
N LEU A 76 -23.73 -98.47 -123.10
CA LEU A 76 -24.14 -97.44 -124.06
C LEU A 76 -23.11 -97.26 -125.18
N LEU A 77 -21.80 -97.26 -124.87
CA LEU A 77 -20.75 -97.22 -125.89
C LEU A 77 -20.76 -98.46 -126.80
N GLU A 78 -20.96 -99.65 -126.23
CA GLU A 78 -21.07 -100.89 -127.00
C GLU A 78 -22.30 -100.88 -127.94
N LEU A 79 -23.42 -100.30 -127.50
CA LEU A 79 -24.61 -100.11 -128.34
C LEU A 79 -24.40 -99.10 -129.49
N VAL A 80 -23.61 -98.03 -129.28
CA VAL A 80 -23.19 -97.13 -130.37
C VAL A 80 -22.37 -97.91 -131.40
N ILE A 81 -21.42 -98.73 -130.94
CA ILE A 81 -20.55 -99.51 -131.83
C ILE A 81 -21.33 -100.57 -132.60
N ASP A 82 -22.30 -101.26 -131.98
CA ASP A 82 -23.19 -102.23 -132.64
C ASP A 82 -23.97 -101.56 -133.79
N SER A 83 -24.62 -100.42 -133.48
CA SER A 83 -25.44 -99.64 -134.41
C SER A 83 -24.64 -99.13 -135.61
N VAL A 84 -23.44 -98.59 -135.37
CA VAL A 84 -22.57 -98.05 -136.43
C VAL A 84 -21.91 -99.16 -137.25
N SER A 85 -21.58 -100.30 -136.65
CA SER A 85 -20.98 -101.44 -137.36
C SER A 85 -21.96 -102.04 -138.36
N ALA A 86 -23.21 -102.24 -137.98
CA ALA A 86 -24.26 -102.73 -138.87
C ALA A 86 -24.45 -101.85 -140.12
N TYR A 87 -24.35 -100.52 -139.95
CA TYR A 87 -24.41 -99.56 -141.06
C TYR A 87 -23.14 -99.56 -141.94
N ALA A 88 -21.94 -99.68 -141.34
CA ALA A 88 -20.67 -99.69 -142.07
C ALA A 88 -20.54 -100.90 -143.00
N GLU A 89 -21.05 -102.07 -142.60
CA GLU A 89 -21.04 -103.27 -143.43
C GLU A 89 -22.04 -103.18 -144.60
N GLN A 90 -23.21 -102.55 -144.40
CA GLN A 90 -24.17 -102.27 -145.47
C GLN A 90 -23.55 -101.41 -146.59
N GLN A 91 -22.70 -100.44 -146.24
CA GLN A 91 -21.98 -99.63 -147.24
C GLN A 91 -20.86 -100.42 -147.95
N ARG A 92 -20.12 -101.28 -147.24
CA ARG A 92 -19.10 -102.16 -147.84
C ARG A 92 -19.69 -103.15 -148.84
N GLY A 93 -20.90 -103.66 -148.59
CA GLY A 93 -21.60 -104.59 -149.49
C GLY A 93 -21.80 -104.05 -150.91
N ARG A 94 -21.95 -102.73 -151.09
CA ARG A 94 -22.10 -102.09 -152.41
C ARG A 94 -20.80 -101.94 -153.20
N HIS A 95 -19.63 -102.06 -152.56
CA HIS A 95 -18.35 -101.71 -153.18
C HIS A 95 -17.59 -102.88 -153.84
N ARG A 96 -18.18 -104.08 -153.88
CA ARG A 96 -17.51 -105.32 -154.34
C ARG A 96 -17.91 -105.77 -155.75
N GLY A 97 -18.02 -104.82 -156.68
CA GLY A 97 -18.13 -105.07 -158.13
C GLY A 97 -16.78 -104.86 -158.83
N ASP A 98 -16.33 -105.82 -159.63
CA ASP A 98 -14.99 -105.85 -160.21
C ASP A 98 -14.87 -104.98 -161.48
N PRO A 99 -13.71 -104.35 -161.78
CA PRO A 99 -13.63 -103.28 -162.78
C PRO A 99 -13.25 -103.78 -164.19
N SER A 100 -13.93 -103.24 -165.21
CA SER A 100 -13.47 -103.32 -166.60
C SER A 100 -13.64 -101.97 -167.33
N GLN A 101 -12.96 -101.81 -168.46
CA GLN A 101 -12.62 -100.51 -169.04
C GLN A 101 -13.77 -99.82 -169.77
N GLN A 102 -13.90 -98.50 -169.59
CA GLN A 102 -14.29 -97.60 -170.68
C GLN A 102 -13.67 -96.20 -170.52
N LYS A 103 -13.04 -95.70 -171.59
CA LYS A 103 -12.68 -94.28 -171.74
C LYS A 103 -13.90 -93.53 -172.30
N GLY A 104 -14.10 -92.27 -171.91
CA GLY A 104 -15.12 -91.41 -172.54
C GLY A 104 -16.18 -90.82 -171.60
N CYS A 105 -15.94 -90.74 -170.30
CA CYS A 105 -16.74 -89.92 -169.39
C CYS A 105 -15.83 -89.00 -168.56
N LEU A 106 -16.20 -87.72 -168.46
CA LEU A 106 -15.78 -86.89 -167.34
C LEU A 106 -16.38 -87.52 -166.09
N SER A 107 -15.57 -88.14 -165.24
CA SER A 107 -16.11 -88.74 -164.02
C SER A 107 -16.66 -87.63 -163.13
N VAL A 108 -17.91 -87.77 -162.70
CA VAL A 108 -18.58 -86.80 -161.81
C VAL A 108 -17.70 -86.56 -160.57
N GLY A 109 -17.03 -87.58 -160.07
CA GLY A 109 -16.06 -87.48 -158.98
C GLY A 109 -14.88 -86.53 -159.22
N LEU A 110 -14.40 -86.34 -160.46
CA LEU A 110 -13.31 -85.38 -160.74
C LEU A 110 -13.82 -83.93 -160.78
N VAL A 111 -14.98 -83.71 -161.39
CA VAL A 111 -15.64 -82.38 -161.44
C VAL A 111 -16.06 -81.95 -160.03
N VAL A 112 -16.71 -82.85 -159.29
CA VAL A 112 -17.07 -82.67 -157.87
C VAL A 112 -15.82 -82.42 -157.03
N ARG A 113 -14.73 -83.19 -157.19
CA ARG A 113 -13.48 -82.94 -156.46
C ARG A 113 -12.91 -81.55 -156.72
N ASN A 114 -12.89 -81.08 -157.98
CA ASN A 114 -12.39 -79.74 -158.29
C ASN A 114 -13.29 -78.64 -157.71
N TYR A 115 -14.61 -78.80 -157.77
CA TYR A 115 -15.57 -77.90 -157.13
C TYR A 115 -15.37 -77.84 -155.60
N TRP A 116 -15.23 -78.99 -154.94
CA TRP A 116 -14.95 -79.06 -153.49
C TRP A 116 -13.62 -78.40 -153.12
N ILE A 117 -12.56 -78.58 -153.92
CA ILE A 117 -11.28 -77.90 -153.70
C ILE A 117 -11.44 -76.39 -153.81
N GLN A 118 -12.15 -75.88 -154.82
CA GLN A 118 -12.35 -74.44 -155.01
C GLN A 118 -13.27 -73.83 -153.95
N SER A 119 -14.34 -74.52 -153.53
CA SER A 119 -15.20 -74.08 -152.44
C SER A 119 -14.45 -74.05 -151.11
N LEU A 120 -13.68 -75.10 -150.78
CA LEU A 120 -12.84 -75.10 -149.58
C LEU A 120 -11.80 -73.97 -149.62
N LEU A 121 -11.20 -73.72 -150.78
CA LEU A 121 -10.21 -72.66 -150.98
C LEU A 121 -10.82 -71.26 -150.78
N ARG A 122 -12.02 -70.99 -151.29
CA ARG A 122 -12.76 -69.74 -151.03
C ARG A 122 -13.11 -69.62 -149.54
N ASN A 123 -13.84 -70.59 -148.97
CA ASN A 123 -14.28 -70.58 -147.58
C ASN A 123 -13.12 -70.33 -146.58
N THR A 124 -11.94 -70.91 -146.83
CA THR A 124 -10.75 -70.71 -145.99
C THR A 124 -10.05 -69.38 -146.22
N GLY A 125 -10.23 -68.74 -147.38
CA GLY A 125 -9.73 -67.40 -147.65
C GLY A 125 -10.65 -66.30 -147.11
N ASP A 126 -11.96 -66.46 -147.24
CA ASP A 126 -12.94 -65.50 -146.72
C ASP A 126 -12.91 -65.46 -145.17
N ALA A 127 -12.82 -66.63 -144.50
CA ALA A 127 -12.58 -66.69 -143.06
C ALA A 127 -11.22 -66.09 -142.62
N LEU A 128 -10.21 -66.10 -143.51
CA LEU A 128 -8.93 -65.44 -143.24
C LEU A 128 -9.02 -63.92 -143.42
N ILE A 129 -9.84 -63.44 -144.37
CA ILE A 129 -10.16 -62.01 -144.53
C ILE A 129 -10.91 -61.49 -143.30
N GLU A 130 -11.92 -62.21 -142.80
CA GLU A 130 -12.65 -61.86 -141.58
C GLU A 130 -11.74 -61.77 -140.35
N LEU A 131 -10.86 -62.76 -140.15
CA LEU A 131 -9.87 -62.76 -139.06
C LEU A 131 -8.87 -61.59 -139.19
N PHE A 132 -8.46 -61.25 -140.41
CA PHE A 132 -7.60 -60.08 -140.62
C PHE A 132 -8.32 -58.77 -140.28
N GLN A 133 -9.61 -58.66 -140.61
CA GLN A 133 -10.42 -57.50 -140.24
C GLN A 133 -10.65 -57.39 -138.73
N SER A 134 -10.87 -58.51 -138.01
CA SER A 134 -11.06 -58.48 -136.55
C SER A 134 -9.78 -58.05 -135.80
N GLU A 135 -8.62 -58.50 -136.26
CA GLU A 135 -7.31 -58.12 -135.69
C GLU A 135 -6.77 -56.78 -136.24
N GLY A 136 -7.50 -56.09 -137.11
CA GLY A 136 -7.09 -54.80 -137.70
C GLY A 136 -5.91 -54.89 -138.67
N LEU A 137 -5.67 -56.07 -139.27
CA LEU A 137 -4.57 -56.37 -140.17
C LEU A 137 -4.99 -56.25 -141.65
N PRO A 138 -4.12 -55.76 -142.57
CA PRO A 138 -4.43 -55.70 -143.99
C PRO A 138 -4.27 -57.09 -144.66
N SER A 139 -5.38 -57.64 -145.15
CA SER A 139 -5.38 -58.88 -145.93
C SER A 139 -4.96 -58.64 -147.39
N SER A 140 -4.14 -59.54 -147.92
CA SER A 140 -3.81 -59.64 -149.35
C SER A 140 -4.91 -60.29 -150.19
N LEU A 141 -5.75 -61.12 -149.58
CA LEU A 141 -6.87 -61.79 -150.25
C LEU A 141 -8.06 -60.87 -150.49
N GLN A 142 -8.28 -59.88 -149.62
CA GLN A 142 -9.48 -59.04 -149.68
C GLN A 142 -9.71 -58.36 -151.05
N PRO A 143 -8.68 -57.80 -151.73
CA PRO A 143 -8.84 -57.29 -153.10
C PRO A 143 -9.12 -58.40 -154.14
N LEU A 144 -8.59 -59.61 -153.93
CA LEU A 144 -8.74 -60.76 -154.82
C LEU A 144 -10.12 -61.42 -154.70
N SER A 145 -10.71 -61.42 -153.49
CA SER A 145 -12.09 -61.88 -153.26
C SER A 145 -13.09 -60.92 -153.90
N ALA A 146 -12.91 -59.60 -153.72
CA ALA A 146 -13.71 -58.59 -154.40
C ALA A 146 -13.67 -58.74 -155.93
N ALA A 147 -12.47 -58.80 -156.52
CA ALA A 147 -12.29 -58.93 -157.97
C ALA A 147 -12.87 -60.23 -158.57
N MET A 148 -13.01 -61.29 -157.78
CA MET A 148 -13.68 -62.54 -158.20
C MET A 148 -15.18 -62.59 -157.85
N GLY A 149 -15.70 -61.66 -157.04
CA GLY A 149 -17.13 -61.52 -156.76
C GLY A 149 -17.87 -60.86 -157.93
N ASP A 150 -17.23 -59.89 -158.59
CA ASP A 150 -17.76 -59.16 -159.74
C ASP A 150 -17.75 -59.98 -161.06
N ALA A 151 -17.19 -61.19 -161.04
CA ALA A 151 -17.04 -62.07 -162.21
C ALA A 151 -18.33 -62.85 -162.55
N VAL A 152 -19.31 -62.15 -163.12
CA VAL A 152 -20.60 -62.73 -163.56
C VAL A 152 -20.39 -63.76 -164.69
N ASP A 153 -20.33 -65.05 -164.34
CA ASP A 153 -21.47 -66.00 -164.52
C ASP A 153 -21.09 -67.44 -164.14
N VAL A 154 -19.79 -67.73 -163.90
CA VAL A 154 -19.33 -69.08 -163.52
C VAL A 154 -18.34 -68.99 -162.36
N GLY A 155 -18.78 -69.41 -161.17
CA GLY A 155 -17.99 -69.37 -159.93
C GLY A 155 -16.77 -70.32 -159.87
N HIS A 156 -16.35 -70.90 -161.01
CA HIS A 156 -15.17 -71.75 -161.10
C HIS A 156 -13.90 -70.91 -161.28
N MET A 157 -12.95 -71.10 -160.36
CA MET A 157 -11.63 -70.51 -160.46
C MET A 157 -10.85 -71.19 -161.59
N THR A 158 -10.06 -70.45 -162.38
CA THR A 158 -9.07 -71.10 -163.25
C THR A 158 -7.93 -71.68 -162.42
N SER A 159 -7.09 -72.51 -163.04
CA SER A 159 -5.86 -72.99 -162.39
C SER A 159 -4.91 -71.84 -162.03
N GLY A 160 -4.98 -70.70 -162.72
CA GLY A 160 -4.22 -69.50 -162.38
C GLY A 160 -4.75 -68.84 -161.12
N ASP A 161 -6.05 -68.56 -161.06
CA ASP A 161 -6.69 -67.89 -159.92
C ASP A 161 -6.59 -68.72 -158.64
N ALA A 162 -6.77 -70.03 -158.73
CA ALA A 162 -6.57 -70.96 -157.61
C ALA A 162 -5.12 -70.94 -157.10
N THR A 163 -4.14 -70.80 -158.00
CA THR A 163 -2.72 -70.67 -157.63
C THR A 163 -2.42 -69.31 -157.00
N GLN A 164 -2.96 -68.22 -157.55
CA GLN A 164 -2.79 -66.87 -157.01
C GLN A 164 -3.43 -66.73 -155.64
N TRP A 165 -4.65 -67.24 -155.46
CA TRP A 165 -5.34 -67.27 -154.17
C TRP A 165 -4.59 -68.09 -153.13
N ALA A 166 -4.12 -69.29 -153.45
CA ALA A 166 -3.30 -70.09 -152.54
C ALA A 166 -1.98 -69.38 -152.14
N ASN A 167 -1.37 -68.61 -153.05
CA ASN A 167 -0.17 -67.83 -152.75
C ASN A 167 -0.45 -66.64 -151.81
N GLU A 168 -1.52 -65.88 -152.04
CA GLU A 168 -1.88 -64.75 -151.16
C GLU A 168 -2.48 -65.24 -149.82
N GLN A 169 -3.17 -66.40 -149.78
CA GLN A 169 -3.51 -67.12 -148.54
C GLN A 169 -2.26 -67.46 -147.74
N LEU A 170 -1.25 -68.06 -148.39
CA LEU A 170 0.01 -68.40 -147.74
C LEU A 170 0.76 -67.15 -147.26
N ARG A 171 0.59 -66.01 -147.93
CA ARG A 171 1.17 -64.72 -147.54
C ARG A 171 0.48 -64.13 -146.31
N ASP A 172 -0.85 -64.14 -146.26
CA ASP A 172 -1.60 -63.72 -145.08
C ASP A 172 -1.38 -64.67 -143.89
N MET A 173 -1.36 -65.99 -144.10
CA MET A 173 -0.98 -66.94 -143.05
C MET A 173 0.43 -66.69 -142.49
N ARG A 174 1.39 -66.25 -143.31
CA ARG A 174 2.73 -65.81 -142.85
C ARG A 174 2.67 -64.47 -142.09
N ARG A 175 1.85 -63.51 -142.50
CA ARG A 175 1.63 -62.26 -141.74
C ARG A 175 1.03 -62.55 -140.36
N LEU A 176 0.01 -63.41 -140.30
CA LEU A 176 -0.64 -63.84 -139.05
C LEU A 176 0.33 -64.58 -138.14
N ALA A 177 1.10 -65.54 -138.68
CA ALA A 177 2.13 -66.25 -137.91
C ALA A 177 3.18 -65.29 -137.31
N LYS A 178 3.58 -64.25 -138.05
CA LYS A 178 4.45 -63.20 -137.51
C LYS A 178 3.74 -62.39 -136.42
N HIS A 179 2.51 -61.91 -136.67
CA HIS A 179 1.77 -61.12 -135.68
C HIS A 179 1.57 -61.88 -134.36
N LEU A 180 1.19 -63.16 -134.42
CA LEU A 180 1.06 -64.04 -133.25
C LEU A 180 2.40 -64.27 -132.54
N TYR A 181 3.53 -64.25 -133.25
CA TYR A 181 4.87 -64.30 -132.65
C TYR A 181 5.22 -62.98 -131.95
N ASP A 182 5.02 -61.84 -132.63
CA ASP A 182 5.30 -60.50 -132.10
C ASP A 182 4.43 -60.20 -130.84
N VAL A 183 3.14 -60.55 -130.87
CA VAL A 183 2.21 -60.46 -129.72
C VAL A 183 2.64 -61.39 -128.59
N ARG A 184 3.02 -62.64 -128.88
CA ARG A 184 3.55 -63.56 -127.85
C ARG A 184 4.84 -62.98 -127.22
N GLY A 185 5.66 -62.32 -128.01
CA GLY A 185 6.87 -61.63 -127.59
C GLY A 185 6.63 -60.44 -126.65
N THR A 186 5.50 -59.73 -126.75
CA THR A 186 5.14 -58.65 -125.81
C THR A 186 4.41 -59.16 -124.58
N VAL A 187 3.61 -60.23 -124.69
CA VAL A 187 2.86 -60.81 -123.56
C VAL A 187 3.76 -61.29 -122.43
N GLN A 188 4.93 -61.88 -122.73
CA GLN A 188 5.81 -62.40 -121.68
C GLN A 188 6.46 -61.29 -120.81
N PRO A 189 7.09 -60.25 -121.37
CA PRO A 189 7.53 -59.08 -120.60
C PRO A 189 6.41 -58.36 -119.85
N LEU A 190 5.18 -58.35 -120.38
CA LEU A 190 4.03 -57.77 -119.67
C LEU A 190 3.63 -58.61 -118.44
N LYS A 191 3.68 -59.95 -118.52
CA LYS A 191 3.49 -60.83 -117.36
C LYS A 191 4.57 -60.64 -116.31
N GLU A 192 5.83 -60.53 -116.72
CA GLU A 192 6.98 -60.30 -115.81
C GLU A 192 6.90 -58.93 -115.12
N ARG A 193 6.47 -57.88 -115.84
CA ARG A 193 6.20 -56.56 -115.25
C ARG A 193 5.01 -56.58 -114.32
N LEU A 194 3.96 -57.35 -114.62
CA LEU A 194 2.80 -57.51 -113.75
C LEU A 194 3.20 -58.18 -112.43
N THR A 195 3.84 -59.35 -112.48
CA THR A 195 4.25 -60.07 -111.25
C THR A 195 5.26 -59.25 -110.43
N ALA A 196 6.19 -58.53 -111.07
CA ALA A 196 7.07 -57.59 -110.38
C ALA A 196 6.27 -56.52 -109.61
N ALA A 197 5.33 -55.83 -110.29
CA ALA A 197 4.49 -54.81 -109.67
C ALA A 197 3.58 -55.36 -108.55
N GLU A 198 3.11 -56.61 -108.66
CA GLU A 198 2.35 -57.28 -107.61
C GLU A 198 3.21 -57.58 -106.38
N THR A 199 4.44 -58.10 -106.56
CA THR A 199 5.36 -58.30 -105.42
C THR A 199 5.75 -56.98 -104.75
N GLU A 200 5.85 -55.89 -105.50
CA GLU A 200 6.14 -54.56 -104.97
C GLU A 200 4.94 -53.97 -104.21
N ARG A 201 3.72 -54.07 -104.78
CA ARG A 201 2.45 -53.75 -104.10
C ARG A 201 2.33 -54.48 -102.76
N ASP A 202 2.64 -55.77 -102.73
CA ASP A 202 2.46 -56.61 -101.54
C ASP A 202 3.60 -56.41 -100.51
N ARG A 203 4.80 -56.01 -100.95
CA ARG A 203 5.84 -55.43 -100.07
C ARG A 203 5.37 -54.12 -99.43
N PHE A 204 4.83 -53.18 -100.21
CA PHE A 204 4.33 -51.91 -99.67
C PHE A 204 3.15 -52.11 -98.71
N ARG A 205 2.22 -53.03 -99.00
CA ARG A 205 1.15 -53.42 -98.07
C ARG A 205 1.74 -53.95 -96.75
N SER A 206 2.73 -54.85 -96.83
CA SER A 206 3.40 -55.43 -95.66
C SER A 206 4.17 -54.39 -94.82
N LEU A 207 4.71 -53.34 -95.45
CA LEU A 207 5.35 -52.21 -94.77
C LEU A 207 4.32 -51.29 -94.11
N LEU A 208 3.21 -51.00 -94.80
CA LEU A 208 2.11 -50.19 -94.29
C LEU A 208 1.44 -50.86 -93.07
N ASP A 209 1.14 -52.16 -93.16
CA ASP A 209 0.59 -52.95 -92.05
C ASP A 209 1.52 -52.93 -90.82
N ARG A 210 2.84 -53.00 -91.04
CA ARG A 210 3.84 -52.93 -89.97
C ARG A 210 3.88 -51.54 -89.33
N ALA A 211 3.97 -50.49 -90.14
CA ALA A 211 3.94 -49.12 -89.67
C ALA A 211 2.65 -48.80 -88.91
N GLN A 212 1.49 -49.23 -89.40
CA GLN A 212 0.20 -49.05 -88.73
C GLN A 212 0.13 -49.78 -87.39
N LYS A 213 0.66 -51.00 -87.30
CA LYS A 213 0.78 -51.75 -86.03
C LYS A 213 1.73 -51.05 -85.05
N GLU A 214 2.86 -50.53 -85.52
CA GLU A 214 3.78 -49.75 -84.70
C GLU A 214 3.18 -48.44 -84.20
N PHE A 215 2.49 -47.68 -85.06
CA PHE A 215 1.83 -46.44 -84.66
C PHE A 215 0.70 -46.71 -83.67
N LYS A 216 -0.12 -47.74 -83.89
CA LYS A 216 -1.15 -48.16 -82.93
C LYS A 216 -0.54 -48.53 -81.58
N GLY A 217 0.50 -49.38 -81.56
CA GLY A 217 1.18 -49.79 -80.33
C GLY A 217 1.94 -48.65 -79.62
N LYS A 218 2.41 -47.62 -80.35
CA LYS A 218 2.94 -46.38 -79.78
C LYS A 218 1.82 -45.57 -79.13
N LEU A 219 0.68 -45.39 -79.82
CA LEU A 219 -0.47 -44.62 -79.32
C LEU A 219 -1.10 -45.27 -78.08
N GLU A 220 -1.24 -46.60 -78.05
CA GLU A 220 -1.70 -47.37 -76.88
C GLU A 220 -0.76 -47.19 -75.68
N LYS A 221 0.57 -47.22 -75.90
CA LYS A 221 1.56 -46.93 -74.84
C LYS A 221 1.50 -45.49 -74.35
N HIS A 222 1.32 -44.52 -75.23
CA HIS A 222 1.14 -43.12 -74.84
C HIS A 222 -0.14 -42.94 -74.02
N GLN A 223 -1.25 -43.56 -74.42
CA GLN A 223 -2.51 -43.51 -73.66
C GLN A 223 -2.38 -44.14 -72.27
N ALA A 224 -1.72 -45.30 -72.15
CA ALA A 224 -1.45 -45.94 -70.86
C ALA A 224 -0.58 -45.04 -69.95
N ASN A 225 0.48 -44.43 -70.51
CA ASN A 225 1.34 -43.50 -69.78
C ASN A 225 0.57 -42.24 -69.31
N ILE A 226 -0.33 -41.69 -70.14
CA ILE A 226 -1.18 -40.55 -69.77
C ILE A 226 -2.04 -40.91 -68.56
N VAL A 227 -2.78 -42.02 -68.62
CA VAL A 227 -3.65 -42.46 -67.51
C VAL A 227 -2.85 -42.74 -66.23
N GLN A 228 -1.65 -43.31 -66.34
CA GLN A 228 -0.76 -43.52 -65.18
C GLN A 228 -0.25 -42.21 -64.58
N LEU A 229 0.07 -41.21 -65.41
CA LEU A 229 0.49 -39.88 -64.96
C LEU A 229 -0.67 -39.09 -64.35
N GLU A 230 -1.87 -39.15 -64.93
CA GLU A 230 -3.10 -38.56 -64.39
C GLU A 230 -3.46 -39.15 -63.01
N PHE A 231 -3.41 -40.48 -62.87
CA PHE A 231 -3.63 -41.14 -61.58
C PHE A 231 -2.58 -40.71 -60.53
N SER A 232 -1.32 -40.62 -60.93
CA SER A 232 -0.21 -40.18 -60.06
C SER A 232 -0.37 -38.71 -59.64
N LEU A 233 -0.79 -37.84 -60.57
CA LEU A 233 -1.10 -36.43 -60.34
C LEU A 233 -2.28 -36.27 -59.38
N GLN A 234 -3.39 -37.00 -59.58
CA GLN A 234 -4.53 -36.97 -58.66
C GLN A 234 -4.14 -37.47 -57.26
N LYS A 235 -3.30 -38.51 -57.16
CA LYS A 235 -2.80 -39.00 -55.86
C LYS A 235 -1.94 -37.95 -55.17
N ALA A 236 -1.05 -37.27 -55.91
CA ALA A 236 -0.27 -36.16 -55.40
C ALA A 236 -1.18 -35.01 -54.91
N GLN A 237 -2.12 -34.56 -55.74
CA GLN A 237 -3.09 -33.50 -55.42
C GLN A 237 -3.92 -33.79 -54.17
N ARG A 238 -4.44 -35.02 -54.00
CA ARG A 238 -5.15 -35.43 -52.77
C ARG A 238 -4.25 -35.30 -51.54
N SER A 239 -3.05 -35.89 -51.59
CA SER A 239 -2.10 -35.83 -50.47
C SER A 239 -1.55 -34.42 -50.18
N ALA A 240 -1.51 -33.54 -51.18
CA ALA A 240 -1.16 -32.13 -51.01
C ALA A 240 -2.29 -31.39 -50.29
N LYS A 241 -3.54 -31.55 -50.72
CA LYS A 241 -4.72 -30.95 -50.09
C LYS A 241 -4.94 -31.46 -48.65
N GLU A 242 -4.67 -32.74 -48.39
CA GLU A 242 -4.69 -33.31 -47.03
C GLU A 242 -3.62 -32.69 -46.12
N LYS A 243 -2.43 -32.37 -46.64
CA LYS A 243 -1.39 -31.65 -45.89
C LYS A 243 -1.74 -30.18 -45.68
N GLU A 244 -2.28 -29.52 -46.70
CA GLU A 244 -2.76 -28.14 -46.64
C GLU A 244 -3.84 -27.98 -45.55
N GLN A 245 -4.83 -28.89 -45.52
CA GLN A 245 -5.86 -28.89 -44.47
C GLN A 245 -5.25 -29.08 -43.08
N ARG A 246 -4.35 -30.06 -42.89
CA ARG A 246 -3.67 -30.28 -41.59
C ARG A 246 -2.90 -29.04 -41.14
N LEU A 247 -2.13 -28.42 -42.01
CA LEU A 247 -1.39 -27.19 -41.71
C LEU A 247 -2.34 -26.01 -41.40
N GLN A 248 -3.51 -25.94 -42.05
CA GLN A 248 -4.54 -24.96 -41.74
C GLN A 248 -5.18 -25.20 -40.37
N ASP A 249 -5.44 -26.46 -40.01
CA ASP A 249 -6.02 -26.86 -38.72
C ASP A 249 -5.00 -26.63 -37.58
N GLU A 250 -3.73 -27.00 -37.78
CA GLU A 250 -2.60 -26.69 -36.90
C GLU A 250 -2.43 -25.17 -36.72
N GLN A 251 -2.49 -24.38 -37.79
CA GLN A 251 -2.41 -22.92 -37.69
C GLN A 251 -3.62 -22.33 -36.93
N GLN A 252 -4.83 -22.89 -37.09
CA GLN A 252 -5.99 -22.48 -36.29
C GLN A 252 -5.83 -22.85 -34.81
N GLN A 253 -5.23 -24.00 -34.51
CA GLN A 253 -4.97 -24.45 -33.14
C GLN A 253 -3.93 -23.56 -32.46
N LEU A 254 -2.78 -23.32 -33.11
CA LEU A 254 -1.75 -22.41 -32.62
C LEU A 254 -2.28 -20.97 -32.40
N LYS A 255 -3.21 -20.50 -33.25
CA LYS A 255 -3.90 -19.20 -33.03
C LYS A 255 -4.75 -19.19 -31.76
N LYS A 256 -5.50 -20.27 -31.46
CA LYS A 256 -6.29 -20.39 -30.21
C LYS A 256 -5.38 -20.45 -28.99
N GLU A 257 -4.30 -21.22 -29.07
CA GLU A 257 -3.31 -21.37 -28.00
C GLU A 257 -2.62 -20.03 -27.73
N ASN A 258 -2.15 -19.32 -28.75
CA ASN A 258 -1.55 -17.99 -28.59
C ASN A 258 -2.51 -16.98 -27.96
N LEU A 259 -3.79 -16.93 -28.39
CA LEU A 259 -4.82 -16.11 -27.75
C LEU A 259 -5.12 -16.50 -26.29
N SER A 260 -4.85 -17.74 -25.88
CA SER A 260 -4.98 -18.19 -24.48
C SER A 260 -3.76 -17.83 -23.63
N LEU A 261 -2.56 -17.88 -24.23
CA LEU A 261 -1.31 -17.43 -23.61
C LEU A 261 -1.30 -15.92 -23.45
N GLU A 262 -1.72 -15.16 -24.46
CA GLU A 262 -1.86 -13.69 -24.42
C GLU A 262 -2.81 -13.24 -23.30
N LYS A 263 -3.96 -13.91 -23.14
CA LYS A 263 -4.87 -13.67 -21.99
C LYS A 263 -4.19 -13.99 -20.65
N SER A 264 -3.43 -15.08 -20.58
CA SER A 264 -2.71 -15.48 -19.36
C SER A 264 -1.59 -14.49 -19.01
N ILE A 265 -0.88 -13.97 -20.02
CA ILE A 265 0.13 -12.92 -19.87
C ILE A 265 -0.51 -11.62 -19.38
N ASN A 266 -1.63 -11.20 -19.97
CA ASN A 266 -2.35 -10.00 -19.52
C ASN A 266 -2.82 -10.13 -18.06
N GLN A 267 -3.37 -11.28 -17.66
CA GLN A 267 -3.73 -11.56 -16.25
C GLN A 267 -2.52 -11.59 -15.31
N LEU A 268 -1.34 -11.98 -15.79
CA LEU A 268 -0.10 -11.94 -15.01
C LEU A 268 0.43 -10.50 -14.90
N MET A 269 0.37 -9.70 -15.95
CA MET A 269 0.74 -8.28 -15.92
C MET A 269 -0.19 -7.49 -14.98
N GLU A 270 -1.49 -7.76 -14.99
CA GLU A 270 -2.47 -7.16 -14.06
C GLU A 270 -2.14 -7.52 -12.60
N LYS A 271 -1.81 -8.78 -12.31
CA LYS A 271 -1.36 -9.21 -10.97
C LYS A 271 -0.03 -8.59 -10.57
N VAL A 272 0.92 -8.43 -11.49
CA VAL A 272 2.20 -7.76 -11.24
C VAL A 272 1.99 -6.28 -10.96
N ALA A 273 1.09 -5.59 -11.68
CA ALA A 273 0.73 -4.20 -11.39
C ALA A 273 0.13 -4.07 -9.98
N LEU A 274 -0.88 -4.89 -9.64
CA LEU A 274 -1.48 -4.89 -8.29
C LEU A 274 -0.45 -5.21 -7.17
N GLN A 275 0.56 -6.04 -7.45
CA GLN A 275 1.67 -6.30 -6.53
C GLN A 275 2.66 -5.13 -6.46
N GLN A 276 2.89 -4.42 -7.57
CA GLN A 276 3.72 -3.23 -7.63
C GLN A 276 3.10 -2.09 -6.81
N ASP A 277 1.79 -1.88 -6.96
CA ASP A 277 1.02 -0.85 -6.24
C ASP A 277 1.01 -1.14 -4.74
N ALA A 278 0.70 -2.38 -4.33
CA ALA A 278 0.73 -2.79 -2.92
C ALA A 278 2.14 -2.72 -2.30
N LEU A 279 3.21 -2.91 -3.09
CA LEU A 279 4.58 -2.67 -2.64
C LEU A 279 4.87 -1.17 -2.45
N GLN A 280 4.35 -0.30 -3.31
CA GLN A 280 4.47 1.16 -3.12
C GLN A 280 3.69 1.62 -1.87
N GLU A 281 2.49 1.11 -1.63
CA GLU A 281 1.73 1.38 -0.40
C GLU A 281 2.57 1.00 0.85
N LEU A 282 3.11 -0.22 0.89
CA LEU A 282 3.97 -0.68 1.99
C LEU A 282 5.29 0.12 2.12
N GLU A 283 5.87 0.61 1.03
CA GLU A 283 7.01 1.52 1.07
C GLU A 283 6.63 2.90 1.65
N THR A 284 5.45 3.43 1.29
CA THR A 284 4.95 4.67 1.91
C THR A 284 4.67 4.50 3.41
N GLU A 285 3.97 3.44 3.82
CA GLU A 285 3.74 3.13 5.25
C GLU A 285 5.07 2.98 6.01
N LYS A 286 6.06 2.29 5.43
CA LYS A 286 7.40 2.15 6.01
C LYS A 286 8.07 3.52 6.19
N THR A 287 8.05 4.41 5.19
CA THR A 287 8.63 5.75 5.34
C THR A 287 7.89 6.60 6.36
N GLU A 288 6.56 6.50 6.44
CA GLU A 288 5.79 7.13 7.52
C GLU A 288 6.17 6.61 8.91
N LEU A 289 6.28 5.29 9.08
CA LEU A 289 6.67 4.67 10.35
C LEU A 289 8.11 5.06 10.73
N GLN A 290 9.01 5.16 9.76
CA GLN A 290 10.38 5.59 9.97
C GLN A 290 10.43 7.08 10.40
N ASN A 291 9.67 7.96 9.74
CA ASN A 291 9.49 9.36 10.17
C ASN A 291 8.87 9.48 11.58
N LYS A 292 7.88 8.64 11.92
CA LYS A 292 7.26 8.57 13.26
C LYS A 292 8.27 8.13 14.32
N VAL A 293 9.13 7.15 14.01
CA VAL A 293 10.23 6.71 14.90
C VAL A 293 11.26 7.83 15.10
N GLU A 294 11.65 8.55 14.06
CA GLU A 294 12.56 9.71 14.20
C GLU A 294 11.93 10.86 14.99
N ASN A 295 10.63 11.10 14.85
CA ASN A 295 9.91 12.06 15.69
C ASN A 295 9.95 11.66 17.16
N LEU A 296 9.58 10.41 17.49
CA LEU A 296 9.61 9.89 18.85
C LEU A 296 11.04 9.86 19.46
N GLN A 297 12.06 9.63 18.63
CA GLN A 297 13.46 9.70 19.03
C GLN A 297 13.86 11.15 19.41
N ARG A 298 13.50 12.14 18.58
CA ARG A 298 13.73 13.56 18.86
C ARG A 298 12.93 14.06 20.07
N GLU A 299 11.67 13.64 20.22
CA GLU A 299 10.85 13.91 21.41
C GLU A 299 11.51 13.33 22.67
N LYS A 300 11.97 12.08 22.64
CA LYS A 300 12.71 11.44 23.74
C LYS A 300 13.99 12.20 24.09
N GLU A 301 14.75 12.67 23.11
CA GLU A 301 15.95 13.48 23.31
C GLU A 301 15.63 14.83 23.98
N THR A 302 14.57 15.52 23.56
CA THR A 302 14.10 16.73 24.25
C THR A 302 13.61 16.44 25.68
N CYS A 303 12.91 15.32 25.89
CA CYS A 303 12.45 14.90 27.21
C CYS A 303 13.62 14.59 28.16
N CYS A 304 14.69 13.96 27.67
CA CYS A 304 15.93 13.77 28.41
C CYS A 304 16.59 15.11 28.81
N SER A 305 16.66 16.09 27.90
CA SER A 305 17.21 17.42 28.22
C SER A 305 16.37 18.19 29.24
N LEU A 306 15.04 18.13 29.12
CA LEU A 306 14.11 18.71 30.11
C LEU A 306 14.27 18.04 31.47
N GLN A 307 14.44 16.72 31.51
CA GLN A 307 14.66 15.99 32.76
C GLN A 307 16.01 16.33 33.41
N GLN A 308 17.07 16.59 32.62
CA GLN A 308 18.33 17.15 33.15
C GLN A 308 18.14 18.55 33.73
N SER A 309 17.40 19.44 33.05
CA SER A 309 17.07 20.76 33.61
C SER A 309 16.22 20.69 34.88
N ILE A 310 15.27 19.75 34.97
CA ILE A 310 14.49 19.50 36.19
C ILE A 310 15.41 19.04 37.34
N GLN A 311 16.36 18.13 37.08
CA GLN A 311 17.34 17.70 38.08
C GLN A 311 18.24 18.86 38.55
N GLN A 312 18.68 19.73 37.63
CA GLN A 312 19.45 20.94 37.97
C GLN A 312 18.63 21.93 38.82
N LEU A 313 17.36 22.16 38.48
CA LEU A 313 16.45 23.02 39.25
C LEU A 313 16.12 22.43 40.63
N GLN A 314 15.98 21.11 40.74
CA GLN A 314 15.82 20.41 42.02
C GLN A 314 17.06 20.55 42.91
N ALA A 315 18.28 20.43 42.33
CA ALA A 315 19.52 20.69 43.06
C ALA A 315 19.58 22.13 43.57
N GLN A 316 19.33 23.12 42.69
CA GLN A 316 19.31 24.55 43.05
C GLN A 316 18.25 24.88 44.12
N LEU A 317 17.08 24.24 44.07
CA LEU A 317 16.06 24.34 45.13
C LEU A 317 16.54 23.74 46.44
N SER A 318 17.24 22.61 46.42
CA SER A 318 17.80 21.99 47.63
C SER A 318 18.91 22.82 48.27
N ASP A 319 19.79 23.43 47.47
CA ASP A 319 20.80 24.39 47.94
C ASP A 319 20.16 25.66 48.52
N SER A 320 19.14 26.20 47.84
CA SER A 320 18.38 27.37 48.29
C SER A 320 17.65 27.10 49.60
N GLN A 321 17.05 25.92 49.74
CA GLN A 321 16.42 25.46 50.98
C GLN A 321 17.46 25.32 52.12
N LEU A 322 18.63 24.75 51.84
CA LEU A 322 19.71 24.59 52.81
C LEU A 322 20.28 25.95 53.26
N LEU A 323 20.39 26.92 52.36
CA LEU A 323 20.72 28.32 52.69
C LEU A 323 19.63 28.99 53.54
N LEU A 324 18.35 28.83 53.17
CA LEU A 324 17.22 29.34 53.93
C LEU A 324 17.18 28.78 55.35
N ASP A 325 17.45 27.48 55.53
CA ASP A 325 17.46 26.84 56.85
C ASP A 325 18.68 27.26 57.69
N LYS A 326 19.84 27.58 57.07
CA LYS A 326 20.96 28.27 57.73
C LYS A 326 20.56 29.67 58.22
N GLU A 327 19.83 30.45 57.43
CA GLU A 327 19.35 31.78 57.87
C GLU A 327 18.27 31.68 58.97
N LYS A 328 17.36 30.69 58.91
CA LYS A 328 16.44 30.40 60.03
C LYS A 328 17.19 30.07 61.31
N ALA A 329 18.25 29.27 61.23
CA ALA A 329 19.08 28.92 62.40
C ALA A 329 19.81 30.16 62.98
N LYS A 330 20.34 31.04 62.13
CA LYS A 330 20.91 32.34 62.56
C LYS A 330 19.85 33.23 63.23
N TYR A 331 18.67 33.35 62.62
CA TYR A 331 17.54 34.14 63.14
C TYR A 331 17.09 33.63 64.53
N LEU A 332 16.92 32.32 64.70
CA LEU A 332 16.59 31.71 65.99
C LEU A 332 17.68 31.92 67.05
N SER A 333 18.95 31.95 66.65
CA SER A 333 20.06 32.31 67.55
C SER A 333 19.98 33.77 67.99
N ALA A 334 19.71 34.70 67.06
CA ALA A 334 19.51 36.12 67.37
C ALA A 334 18.30 36.36 68.28
N CYS A 335 17.19 35.63 68.08
CA CYS A 335 16.02 35.68 68.97
C CYS A 335 16.39 35.32 70.42
N ARG A 336 17.15 34.22 70.62
CA ARG A 336 17.61 33.81 71.96
C ARG A 336 18.55 34.83 72.61
N GLN A 337 19.38 35.52 71.82
CA GLN A 337 20.21 36.63 72.31
C GLN A 337 19.35 37.82 72.74
N GLN A 338 18.30 38.17 71.98
CA GLN A 338 17.36 39.22 72.32
C GLN A 338 16.52 38.89 73.57
N GLU A 339 16.07 37.64 73.72
CA GLU A 339 15.41 37.15 74.94
C GLU A 339 16.33 37.28 76.17
N SER A 340 17.60 36.93 76.04
CA SER A 340 18.61 37.11 77.10
C SER A 340 18.86 38.59 77.45
N MET A 341 18.87 39.47 76.45
CA MET A 341 18.97 40.92 76.64
C MET A 341 17.75 41.48 77.40
N GLN A 342 16.54 41.08 77.01
CA GLN A 342 15.30 41.50 77.68
C GLN A 342 15.19 40.97 79.11
N ALA A 343 15.67 39.74 79.38
CA ALA A 343 15.75 39.21 80.73
C ALA A 343 16.68 40.04 81.64
N LYS A 344 17.83 40.48 81.11
CA LYS A 344 18.76 41.39 81.81
C LYS A 344 18.14 42.77 82.07
N GLN A 345 17.44 43.35 81.09
CA GLN A 345 16.73 44.62 81.28
C GLN A 345 15.64 44.53 82.34
N LYS A 346 14.84 43.46 82.37
CA LYS A 346 13.82 43.23 83.41
C LYS A 346 14.43 43.07 84.81
N SER A 347 15.56 42.36 84.92
CA SER A 347 16.31 42.23 86.18
C SER A 347 16.85 43.59 86.68
N LEU A 348 17.40 44.40 85.77
CA LEU A 348 17.87 45.75 86.10
C LEU A 348 16.72 46.69 86.51
N LEU A 349 15.58 46.67 85.82
CA LEU A 349 14.39 47.44 86.20
C LEU A 349 13.88 47.07 87.60
N SER A 350 13.81 45.77 87.92
CA SER A 350 13.43 45.31 89.27
C SER A 350 14.44 45.69 90.35
N ARG A 351 15.73 45.85 90.01
CA ARG A 351 16.74 46.38 90.94
C ARG A 351 16.61 47.89 91.12
N VAL A 352 16.22 48.63 90.07
CA VAL A 352 15.98 50.09 90.17
C VAL A 352 14.76 50.36 91.05
N SER A 353 13.63 49.68 90.85
CA SER A 353 12.46 49.88 91.72
C SER A 353 12.73 49.55 93.19
N PHE A 354 13.55 48.53 93.48
CA PHE A 354 14.00 48.24 94.86
C PHE A 354 14.87 49.36 95.46
N LEU A 355 15.66 50.06 94.65
CA LEU A 355 16.47 51.20 95.10
C LEU A 355 15.60 52.47 95.27
N ASP A 356 14.58 52.65 94.43
CA ASP A 356 13.59 53.72 94.57
C ASP A 356 12.78 53.52 95.88
N GLU A 357 12.35 52.28 96.18
CA GLU A 357 11.71 51.91 97.45
C GLU A 357 12.62 52.13 98.68
N GLU A 358 13.91 51.76 98.59
CA GLU A 358 14.91 52.07 99.64
C GLU A 358 15.09 53.60 99.83
N CYS A 359 15.04 54.39 98.75
CA CYS A 359 15.14 55.85 98.81
C CYS A 359 13.89 56.50 99.42
N GLU A 360 12.68 56.08 99.06
CA GLU A 360 11.44 56.61 99.65
C GLU A 360 11.37 56.30 101.15
N GLU A 361 11.74 55.10 101.58
CA GLU A 361 11.76 54.72 103.00
C GLU A 361 12.81 55.49 103.81
N LEU A 362 14.01 55.72 103.25
CA LEU A 362 15.02 56.58 103.89
C LEU A 362 14.55 58.04 103.97
N GLN A 363 13.83 58.54 102.96
CA GLN A 363 13.30 59.90 102.96
C GLN A 363 12.13 60.06 103.96
N ARG A 364 11.30 59.02 104.13
CA ARG A 364 10.27 58.94 105.19
C ARG A 364 10.90 58.98 106.58
N GLN A 365 11.92 58.15 106.83
CA GLN A 365 12.65 58.14 108.11
C GLN A 365 13.35 59.47 108.40
N LEU A 366 13.88 60.16 107.38
CA LEU A 366 14.47 61.49 107.55
C LEU A 366 13.41 62.51 108.00
N GLY A 367 12.23 62.53 107.36
CA GLY A 367 11.12 63.41 107.74
C GLY A 367 10.68 63.20 109.19
N GLU A 368 10.54 61.93 109.63
CA GLU A 368 10.21 61.61 111.02
C GLU A 368 11.27 62.12 112.02
N LYS A 369 12.57 62.09 111.66
CA LYS A 369 13.63 62.67 112.48
C LYS A 369 13.66 64.20 112.46
N GLU A 370 13.23 64.86 111.39
CA GLU A 370 13.09 66.32 111.31
C GLU A 370 11.87 66.83 112.12
N GLU A 371 10.76 66.08 112.14
CA GLU A 371 9.61 66.35 113.02
C GLU A 371 9.97 66.14 114.51
N GLU A 372 10.69 65.06 114.86
CA GLU A 372 11.25 64.89 116.20
C GLU A 372 12.19 66.04 116.59
N GLN A 373 13.08 66.47 115.69
CA GLN A 373 14.03 67.55 115.96
C GLN A 373 13.34 68.91 116.15
N THR A 374 12.29 69.22 115.37
CA THR A 374 11.52 70.46 115.54
C THR A 374 10.69 70.44 116.81
N SER A 375 10.08 69.29 117.16
CA SER A 375 9.41 69.09 118.46
C SER A 375 10.35 69.34 119.64
N LEU A 376 11.54 68.73 119.64
CA LEU A 376 12.57 68.91 120.67
C LEU A 376 13.08 70.36 120.74
N ARG A 377 13.28 71.02 119.59
CA ARG A 377 13.71 72.43 119.53
C ARG A 377 12.66 73.37 120.14
N ASN A 378 11.37 73.11 119.92
CA ASN A 378 10.28 73.90 120.52
C ASN A 378 10.21 73.70 122.04
N GLN A 379 10.37 72.46 122.53
CA GLN A 379 10.44 72.19 123.98
C GLN A 379 11.65 72.88 124.63
N LEU A 380 12.80 72.91 123.95
CA LEU A 380 14.01 73.57 124.44
C LEU A 380 13.84 75.10 124.52
N GLN A 381 13.10 75.70 123.58
CA GLN A 381 12.75 77.13 123.61
C GLN A 381 11.86 77.44 124.81
N GLN A 382 10.78 76.67 125.03
CA GLN A 382 9.88 76.88 126.17
C GLN A 382 10.63 76.82 127.51
N VAL A 383 11.50 75.83 127.70
CA VAL A 383 12.33 75.70 128.92
C VAL A 383 13.33 76.86 129.05
N SER A 384 13.79 77.46 127.95
CA SER A 384 14.62 78.66 127.99
C SER A 384 13.82 79.89 128.43
N ASP A 385 12.62 80.08 127.91
CA ASP A 385 11.75 81.22 128.23
C ASP A 385 11.28 81.17 129.70
N GLU A 386 10.88 79.98 130.18
CA GLU A 386 10.55 79.73 131.60
C GLU A 386 11.73 80.01 132.53
N LYS A 387 12.96 79.63 132.12
CA LYS A 387 14.20 79.90 132.85
C LYS A 387 14.51 81.40 132.94
N GLU A 388 14.37 82.15 131.85
CA GLU A 388 14.57 83.61 131.89
C GLU A 388 13.52 84.30 132.78
N GLN A 389 12.27 83.84 132.72
CA GLN A 389 11.20 84.37 133.57
C GLN A 389 11.46 84.13 135.07
N GLN A 390 11.94 82.95 135.46
CA GLN A 390 12.35 82.69 136.85
C GLN A 390 13.62 83.49 137.24
N GLN A 391 14.60 83.64 136.35
CA GLN A 391 15.81 84.43 136.62
C GLN A 391 15.50 85.93 136.82
N ALA A 392 14.52 86.46 136.10
CA ALA A 392 14.00 87.82 136.31
C ALA A 392 13.33 87.96 137.69
N GLN A 393 12.49 87.01 138.10
CA GLN A 393 11.88 87.01 139.43
C GLN A 393 12.93 86.88 140.55
N LEU A 394 13.94 86.03 140.38
CA LEU A 394 15.01 85.83 141.36
C LEU A 394 15.84 87.12 141.56
N THR A 395 16.21 87.80 140.48
CA THR A 395 16.99 89.05 140.55
C THR A 395 16.16 90.23 141.04
N GLN A 396 14.83 90.21 140.88
CA GLN A 396 13.93 91.17 141.53
C GLN A 396 13.83 90.93 143.05
N GLN A 397 13.67 89.67 143.48
CA GLN A 397 13.67 89.26 144.89
C GLN A 397 14.97 89.66 145.61
N GLN A 398 16.13 89.43 144.97
CA GLN A 398 17.45 89.80 145.51
C GLN A 398 17.54 91.32 145.80
N LYS A 399 17.11 92.18 144.88
CA LYS A 399 17.15 93.64 145.05
C LYS A 399 16.26 94.15 146.19
N SER A 400 15.13 93.51 146.46
CA SER A 400 14.30 93.81 147.65
C SER A 400 15.00 93.39 148.95
N CYS A 401 15.64 92.23 148.98
CA CYS A 401 16.41 91.77 150.14
C CYS A 401 17.63 92.67 150.42
N GLU A 402 18.31 93.19 149.40
CA GLU A 402 19.43 94.12 149.56
C GLU A 402 19.00 95.47 150.16
N LYS A 403 17.86 96.03 149.73
CA LYS A 403 17.29 97.25 150.35
C LYS A 403 16.95 97.04 151.82
N LEU A 404 16.21 95.98 152.15
CA LEU A 404 15.85 95.65 153.54
C LEU A 404 17.08 95.44 154.42
N LYS A 405 18.20 94.95 153.85
CA LYS A 405 19.47 94.77 154.56
C LYS A 405 20.19 96.10 154.82
N GLN A 406 20.10 97.07 153.91
CA GLN A 406 20.63 98.43 154.11
C GLN A 406 19.79 99.22 155.13
N GLU A 407 18.46 99.15 155.03
CA GLU A 407 17.53 99.76 155.99
C GLU A 407 17.78 99.20 157.40
N LYS A 408 17.93 97.88 157.53
CA LYS A 408 18.32 97.23 158.79
C LYS A 408 19.63 97.82 159.36
N GLN A 409 20.70 97.87 158.58
CA GLN A 409 21.99 98.41 159.05
C GLN A 409 21.93 99.89 159.47
N THR A 410 21.09 100.71 158.81
CA THR A 410 20.86 102.10 159.23
C THR A 410 20.06 102.21 160.52
N THR A 411 19.12 101.29 160.79
CA THR A 411 18.44 101.25 162.10
C THR A 411 19.33 100.71 163.22
N GLU A 412 20.15 99.69 162.97
CA GLU A 412 21.09 99.13 163.95
C GLU A 412 22.13 100.16 164.39
N THR A 413 22.70 100.94 163.46
CA THR A 413 23.66 102.01 163.79
C THR A 413 23.05 103.15 164.62
N GLN A 414 21.79 103.53 164.36
CA GLN A 414 21.07 104.51 165.18
C GLN A 414 20.76 103.98 166.60
N VAL A 415 20.42 102.70 166.74
CA VAL A 415 20.22 102.05 168.05
C VAL A 415 21.51 102.01 168.86
N GLU A 416 22.65 101.71 168.23
CA GLU A 416 23.96 101.68 168.91
C GLU A 416 24.43 103.08 169.36
N GLU A 417 24.12 104.13 168.60
CA GLU A 417 24.42 105.51 169.02
C GLU A 417 23.51 105.95 170.20
N LEU A 418 22.22 105.61 170.15
CA LEU A 418 21.30 105.85 171.27
C LEU A 418 21.73 105.09 172.54
N ARG A 419 22.19 103.84 172.40
CA ARG A 419 22.75 103.05 173.52
C ARG A 419 23.96 103.73 174.16
N LYS A 420 24.90 104.28 173.38
CA LYS A 420 26.01 105.07 173.92
C LYS A 420 25.52 106.28 174.71
N ARG A 421 24.61 107.07 174.15
CA ARG A 421 24.06 108.26 174.84
C ARG A 421 23.33 107.90 176.14
N VAL A 422 22.68 106.73 176.21
CA VAL A 422 22.08 106.19 177.45
C VAL A 422 23.15 105.76 178.46
N ALA A 423 24.23 105.10 178.02
CA ALA A 423 25.35 104.73 178.89
C ALA A 423 26.05 105.95 179.49
N ASP A 424 26.37 106.97 178.67
CA ASP A 424 26.98 108.24 179.12
C ASP A 424 26.10 108.99 180.15
N LEU A 425 24.77 108.85 180.05
CA LEU A 425 23.83 109.40 181.02
C LEU A 425 23.76 108.57 182.30
N MET A 426 23.78 107.24 182.21
CA MET A 426 23.84 106.34 183.37
C MET A 426 25.12 106.56 184.20
N GLU A 427 26.28 106.68 183.56
CA GLU A 427 27.56 106.90 184.24
C GLU A 427 27.56 108.23 185.00
N ARG A 428 27.02 109.30 184.41
CA ARG A 428 26.82 110.60 185.09
C ARG A 428 25.87 110.48 186.29
N VAL A 429 24.78 109.72 186.17
CA VAL A 429 23.83 109.49 187.28
C VAL A 429 24.47 108.66 188.41
N GLN A 430 25.34 107.69 188.09
CA GLN A 430 26.12 106.97 189.10
C GLN A 430 27.14 107.88 189.78
N ALA A 431 27.90 108.69 189.03
CA ALA A 431 28.84 109.65 189.61
C ALA A 431 28.18 110.67 190.55
N PHE A 432 26.95 111.12 190.25
CA PHE A 432 26.17 111.95 191.18
C PHE A 432 25.73 111.16 192.43
N ARG A 433 25.19 109.95 192.28
CA ARG A 433 24.77 109.10 193.42
C ARG A 433 25.93 108.72 194.34
N GLU A 434 27.10 108.45 193.80
CA GLU A 434 28.28 108.10 194.61
C GLU A 434 28.87 109.33 195.32
N ARG A 435 28.74 110.51 194.72
CA ARG A 435 29.03 111.79 195.39
C ARG A 435 28.05 112.07 196.54
N GLU A 436 26.75 111.84 196.36
CA GLU A 436 25.77 111.88 197.45
C GLU A 436 26.08 110.85 198.54
N ARG A 437 26.43 109.62 198.16
CA ARG A 437 26.75 108.53 199.10
C ARG A 437 27.99 108.83 199.94
N LEU A 438 29.01 109.46 199.36
CA LEU A 438 30.21 109.92 200.10
C LEU A 438 29.89 111.11 201.02
N LEU A 439 29.00 112.02 200.62
CA LEU A 439 28.50 113.12 201.48
C LEU A 439 27.70 112.61 202.69
N VAL A 440 27.15 111.39 202.64
CA VAL A 440 26.48 110.73 203.77
C VAL A 440 27.45 109.91 204.63
N ALA A 441 28.47 109.28 204.02
CA ALA A 441 29.34 108.31 204.70
C ALA A 441 30.42 108.94 205.60
N PHE A 442 30.80 110.21 205.38
CA PHE A 442 31.76 110.94 206.24
C PHE A 442 31.16 112.28 206.70
N PRO A 443 30.31 112.31 207.76
CA PRO A 443 29.56 113.49 208.15
C PRO A 443 30.39 114.75 208.47
N GLU A 444 31.63 114.57 208.94
CA GLU A 444 32.52 115.67 209.34
C GLU A 444 33.54 116.09 208.27
N LEU A 445 33.63 115.39 207.12
CA LEU A 445 34.60 115.76 206.08
C LEU A 445 34.24 117.04 205.31
N ASN A 446 33.00 117.53 205.43
CA ASN A 446 32.60 118.79 204.84
C ASN A 446 33.04 119.98 205.71
N ASN A 447 34.34 120.19 205.84
CA ASN A 447 34.91 121.35 206.56
C ASN A 447 34.74 122.63 205.72
N TRP A 448 34.04 123.62 206.29
CA TRP A 448 33.60 124.83 205.59
C TRP A 448 34.72 125.86 205.42
N ALA A 449 35.00 126.29 204.17
CA ALA A 449 35.23 127.70 203.83
C ALA A 449 35.41 127.91 202.31
N ARG A 450 34.82 129.01 201.79
CA ARG A 450 35.17 129.73 200.55
C ARG A 450 35.34 128.88 199.26
N ALA A 451 34.48 128.93 198.25
CA ALA A 451 33.34 129.83 197.99
C ALA A 451 33.63 131.31 198.31
N GLN A 452 34.82 131.79 197.92
CA GLN A 452 35.06 133.23 197.86
C GLN A 452 34.16 133.83 196.76
N PRO A 453 33.75 135.10 196.84
CA PRO A 453 32.83 135.66 195.87
C PRO A 453 33.48 135.68 194.47
N GLN A 454 32.81 135.09 193.49
CA GLN A 454 32.98 135.57 192.11
C GLN A 454 32.26 136.91 192.04
N SER A 455 33.01 138.00 192.24
CA SER A 455 32.59 139.30 191.75
C SER A 455 32.96 139.40 190.28
N THR A 456 32.05 139.92 189.46
CA THR A 456 32.29 140.17 188.02
C THR A 456 33.16 141.42 187.80
N GLY A 457 33.76 141.97 188.86
CA GLY A 457 34.52 143.22 188.85
C GLY A 457 33.64 144.48 188.74
N ASN A 458 32.31 144.32 188.72
CA ASN A 458 31.35 145.41 188.63
C ASN A 458 30.18 145.17 189.60
N VAL A 459 30.14 145.99 190.66
CA VAL A 459 29.23 145.89 191.80
C VAL A 459 27.75 145.86 191.39
N ILE A 460 27.38 146.45 190.25
CA ILE A 460 25.99 146.55 189.80
C ILE A 460 25.42 145.20 189.34
N LEU A 461 26.19 144.42 188.56
CA LEU A 461 25.73 143.11 188.05
C LEU A 461 25.70 142.05 189.15
N ASP A 462 26.67 142.09 190.06
CA ASP A 462 26.70 141.21 191.23
C ASP A 462 25.50 141.50 192.17
N MET A 463 25.10 142.78 192.29
CA MET A 463 23.89 143.21 193.01
C MET A 463 22.60 142.73 192.34
N GLU A 464 22.54 142.69 191.00
CA GLU A 464 21.35 142.26 190.25
C GLU A 464 21.05 140.77 190.45
N GLN A 465 22.09 139.93 190.49
CA GLN A 465 21.96 138.52 190.87
C GLN A 465 21.58 138.34 192.36
N GLN A 466 22.14 139.16 193.26
CA GLN A 466 21.70 139.20 194.65
C GLN A 466 20.25 139.66 194.80
N LEU A 467 19.76 140.57 193.96
CA LEU A 467 18.36 140.99 193.95
C LEU A 467 17.44 139.86 193.48
N GLN A 468 17.79 139.08 192.45
CA GLN A 468 17.00 137.89 192.08
C GLN A 468 16.97 136.84 193.21
N ALA A 469 18.11 136.53 193.82
CA ALA A 469 18.19 135.61 194.95
C ALA A 469 17.38 136.11 196.18
N ASN A 470 17.45 137.40 196.47
CA ASN A 470 16.66 138.03 197.52
C ASN A 470 15.17 138.08 197.18
N SER A 471 14.76 138.29 195.93
CA SER A 471 13.35 138.21 195.52
C SER A 471 12.76 136.82 195.72
N ILE A 472 13.52 135.75 195.45
CA ILE A 472 13.11 134.37 195.74
C ILE A 472 13.03 134.13 197.25
N ARG A 473 14.02 134.62 198.01
CA ARG A 473 14.03 134.52 199.48
C ARG A 473 12.89 135.30 200.12
N ILE A 474 12.54 136.47 199.58
CA ILE A 474 11.40 137.29 200.01
C ILE A 474 10.10 136.56 199.69
N ASN A 475 9.90 136.01 198.49
CA ASN A 475 8.70 135.22 198.17
C ASN A 475 8.53 134.00 199.11
N LEU A 476 9.61 133.31 199.46
CA LEU A 476 9.56 132.22 200.44
C LEU A 476 9.26 132.73 201.87
N LEU A 477 9.90 133.82 202.30
CA LEU A 477 9.59 134.46 203.59
C LEU A 477 8.18 135.06 203.63
N GLU A 478 7.60 135.44 202.49
CA GLU A 478 6.21 135.90 202.36
C GLU A 478 5.23 134.71 202.35
N GLN A 479 5.62 133.53 201.83
CA GLN A 479 4.87 132.29 202.03
C GLN A 479 4.95 131.80 203.49
N GLU A 480 6.11 131.87 204.14
CA GLU A 480 6.25 131.57 205.57
C GLU A 480 5.47 132.58 206.42
N ASN A 481 5.56 133.89 206.14
CA ASN A 481 4.76 134.90 206.84
C ASN A 481 3.26 134.77 206.53
N MET A 482 2.84 134.39 205.32
CA MET A 482 1.45 134.03 205.04
C MET A 482 0.99 132.82 205.84
N THR A 483 1.86 131.83 206.05
CA THR A 483 1.58 130.62 206.82
C THR A 483 1.56 130.91 208.32
N LEU A 484 2.46 131.76 208.82
CA LEU A 484 2.47 132.29 210.19
C LEU A 484 1.28 133.22 210.45
N HIS A 485 0.91 134.10 209.52
CA HIS A 485 -0.28 134.94 209.63
C HIS A 485 -1.57 134.12 209.59
N LYS A 486 -1.66 133.08 208.76
CA LYS A 486 -2.77 132.10 208.83
C LYS A 486 -2.78 131.39 210.18
N SER A 487 -1.65 130.91 210.69
CA SER A 487 -1.56 130.22 211.99
C SER A 487 -1.88 131.13 213.18
N LEU A 488 -1.43 132.39 213.15
CA LEU A 488 -1.76 133.43 214.12
C LEU A 488 -3.22 133.90 213.99
N ALA A 489 -3.81 133.84 212.80
CA ALA A 489 -5.25 134.01 212.63
C ALA A 489 -6.00 132.84 213.30
N THR A 490 -5.57 131.58 213.14
CA THR A 490 -6.18 130.43 213.83
C THR A 490 -6.07 130.56 215.36
N LEU A 491 -4.95 131.09 215.88
CA LEU A 491 -4.78 131.43 217.30
C LEU A 491 -5.74 132.54 217.75
N ARG A 492 -5.86 133.63 216.98
CA ARG A 492 -6.76 134.75 217.31
C ARG A 492 -8.24 134.39 217.18
N GLN A 493 -8.60 133.50 216.27
CA GLN A 493 -10.01 133.15 216.01
C GLN A 493 -10.58 132.12 217.00
N ARG A 494 -9.73 131.47 217.82
CA ARG A 494 -10.17 130.57 218.91
C ARG A 494 -10.21 131.21 220.31
N SER A 495 -9.76 132.45 220.50
CA SER A 495 -9.75 133.08 221.83
C SER A 495 -10.96 133.97 222.15
N THR A 496 -11.65 134.56 221.15
CA THR A 496 -12.69 135.59 221.41
C THR A 496 -13.97 135.50 220.56
N LYS A 497 -14.73 134.39 220.69
CA LYS A 497 -16.21 134.27 220.59
C LYS A 497 -16.59 132.81 220.85
N CYS A 498 -16.96 132.42 222.07
CA CYS A 498 -18.29 132.51 222.69
C CYS A 498 -19.37 131.56 222.12
N ASN A 499 -19.72 130.56 222.93
CA ASN A 499 -20.99 129.82 223.04
C ASN A 499 -21.46 128.81 221.97
N VAL A 500 -22.31 127.90 222.47
CA VAL A 500 -23.06 126.80 221.82
C VAL A 500 -22.19 125.57 221.43
N PRO A 501 -22.62 124.31 221.70
CA PRO A 501 -21.68 123.19 221.84
C PRO A 501 -21.80 122.07 220.78
N GLY A 502 -20.72 121.27 220.68
CA GLY A 502 -20.80 119.87 220.24
C GLY A 502 -20.20 119.53 218.88
N CYS A 503 -20.03 118.22 218.67
CA CYS A 503 -19.51 117.52 217.47
C CYS A 503 -18.05 117.86 217.07
N SER A 504 -17.12 116.93 216.86
CA SER A 504 -17.14 115.63 216.14
C SER A 504 -17.23 115.82 214.61
N SER A 505 -16.54 115.06 213.73
CA SER A 505 -15.67 113.87 213.90
C SER A 505 -15.09 113.39 212.54
N VAL A 506 -14.09 112.47 212.54
CA VAL A 506 -13.93 111.37 211.53
C VAL A 506 -13.42 111.74 210.09
N PRO A 507 -12.73 110.88 209.29
CA PRO A 507 -11.84 109.71 209.56
C PRO A 507 -10.60 109.50 208.58
N LEU A 508 -9.98 108.30 208.67
CA LEU A 508 -9.38 107.34 207.66
C LEU A 508 -9.46 107.65 206.12
N CYS A 509 -8.73 107.03 205.14
CA CYS A 509 -7.91 105.78 204.94
C CYS A 509 -7.12 105.85 203.57
N ILE A 510 -6.34 104.90 202.95
CA ILE A 510 -5.77 103.54 203.21
C ILE A 510 -4.50 103.22 202.33
N SER A 511 -3.97 102.00 202.48
CA SER A 511 -2.86 101.15 201.90
C SER A 511 -2.73 100.85 200.36
N SER A 512 -1.71 100.00 200.03
CA SER A 512 -1.63 98.99 198.92
C SER A 512 -1.09 99.42 197.52
N MET A 513 -0.54 98.57 196.61
CA MET A 513 -0.08 97.16 196.67
C MET A 513 0.91 96.74 195.53
N LEU A 514 1.36 95.47 195.57
CA LEU A 514 2.31 94.71 194.74
C LEU A 514 2.05 94.56 193.21
N ASN A 515 3.11 94.06 192.53
CA ASN A 515 3.16 93.00 191.48
C ASN A 515 3.29 93.35 189.97
N CYS A 516 3.98 92.41 189.30
CA CYS A 516 4.17 92.19 187.85
C CYS A 516 5.02 93.22 187.06
N LEU A 517 6.19 92.83 186.52
CA LEU A 517 7.00 91.63 186.75
C LEU A 517 8.47 91.97 186.45
#